data_AF-A0A7S2TXD2-F1
#
_entry.id   AF-A0A7S2TXD2-F1
#
_cell.length_a   1.000
_cell.length_b   1.000
_cell.length_c   1.000
_cell.angle_alpha   90.00
_cell.angle_beta   90.00
_cell.angle_gamma   90.00
#
_symmetry.space_group_name_H-M   'P 1'
#
loop_
_entity.id
_entity.type
_entity.pdbx_description
1 polymer ?
#
loop_
_entity_poly.entity_id
_entity_poly.type
_entity_poly.pdbx_seq_one_letter_code
_entity_poly.pdbx_strand_id
1 'polypeptide(L)'
;IDAFMYEQSPFSVKDFIMQRRRWFGGLRLVIKDARIGLSHRVFLCINVTLWALSFFCAAACMIFVYFFTMPTPGPAVLAAICLSAPCSLMTYVLGFVATYRVSDGIVRYIVLLILQVLGIPLFGMMEVLGVAWAILAPPGDGFYIVQKESEVDGRKDRKNATKSEVQCLLNKGKATHVKDV
;
A
#
# COMPACT_ATOMS: atom_id res chain seq x y z
N ILE A 1 -22.15 7.95 -5.34
CA ILE A 1 -21.27 7.32 -4.33
C ILE A 1 -19.91 7.97 -4.51
N ASP A 2 -19.53 8.83 -3.57
CA ASP A 2 -18.20 9.44 -3.55
C ASP A 2 -17.18 8.37 -3.17
N ALA A 3 -16.48 7.83 -4.17
CA ALA A 3 -15.42 6.85 -3.99
C ALA A 3 -14.10 7.53 -3.57
N PHE A 4 -14.14 8.36 -2.53
CA PHE A 4 -12.91 8.88 -1.93
C PHE A 4 -12.24 7.77 -1.15
N MET A 5 -11.16 7.22 -1.73
CA MET A 5 -10.29 6.26 -1.07
C MET A 5 -9.55 6.96 0.08
N TYR A 6 -10.12 6.91 1.28
CA TYR A 6 -9.53 7.46 2.52
C TYR A 6 -8.34 6.62 3.06
N GLU A 7 -7.89 5.60 2.33
CA GLU A 7 -6.73 4.81 2.72
C GLU A 7 -5.45 5.56 2.32
N GLN A 8 -4.99 6.44 3.22
CA GLN A 8 -3.67 7.07 3.08
C GLN A 8 -2.54 6.03 3.02
N SER A 9 -1.51 6.34 2.22
CA SER A 9 -0.30 5.53 2.02
C SER A 9 0.43 5.23 3.34
N PRO A 10 1.18 4.12 3.43
CA PRO A 10 2.01 3.84 4.59
C PRO A 10 3.01 4.98 4.85
N PHE A 11 3.11 5.42 6.10
CA PHE A 11 4.01 6.51 6.52
C PHE A 11 5.36 6.00 7.03
N SER A 12 5.45 4.69 7.31
CA SER A 12 6.67 4.02 7.75
C SER A 12 6.93 2.73 6.97
N VAL A 13 8.19 2.27 6.99
CA VAL A 13 8.60 0.96 6.45
C VAL A 13 7.78 -0.17 7.06
N LYS A 14 7.53 -0.10 8.38
CA LYS A 14 6.74 -1.09 9.10
C LYS A 14 5.29 -1.12 8.58
N ASP A 15 4.68 0.04 8.36
CA ASP A 15 3.33 0.13 7.83
C ASP A 15 3.23 -0.46 6.42
N PHE A 16 4.24 -0.20 5.58
CA PHE A 16 4.31 -0.78 4.24
C PHE A 16 4.37 -2.31 4.30
N ILE A 17 5.27 -2.88 5.10
CA ILE A 17 5.42 -4.33 5.26
C ILE A 17 4.13 -4.95 5.79
N MET A 18 3.50 -4.33 6.79
CA MET A 18 2.24 -4.81 7.37
C MET A 18 1.09 -4.74 6.37
N GLN A 19 1.04 -3.69 5.53
CA GLN A 19 0.05 -3.56 4.48
C GLN A 19 0.19 -4.68 3.44
N ARG A 20 1.42 -4.98 2.99
CA ARG A 20 1.69 -6.09 2.06
C ARG A 20 1.35 -7.45 2.67
N ARG A 21 1.67 -7.65 3.95
CA ARG A 21 1.28 -8.84 4.71
C ARG A 21 -0.24 -9.02 4.74
N ARG A 22 -1.00 -7.95 4.99
CA ARG A 22 -2.47 -7.96 5.00
C ARG A 22 -3.03 -8.33 3.64
N TRP A 23 -2.55 -7.71 2.57
CA TRP A 23 -3.02 -7.98 1.21
C TRP A 23 -2.79 -9.43 0.81
N PHE A 24 -1.57 -9.93 1.02
CA PHE A 24 -1.23 -11.32 0.71
C PHE A 24 -2.05 -12.33 1.53
N GLY A 25 -2.16 -12.09 2.84
CA GLY A 25 -2.98 -12.93 3.73
C GLY A 25 -4.46 -12.92 3.35
N GLY A 26 -5.02 -11.76 3.02
CA GLY A 26 -6.41 -11.62 2.59
C GLY A 26 -6.70 -12.38 1.30
N LEU A 27 -5.84 -12.26 0.29
CA LEU A 27 -5.99 -13.00 -0.97
C LEU A 27 -5.94 -14.52 -0.75
N ARG A 28 -5.09 -15.00 0.17
CA ARG A 28 -5.07 -16.42 0.55
C ARG A 28 -6.38 -16.89 1.20
N LEU A 29 -7.05 -16.05 1.99
CA LEU A 29 -8.37 -16.39 2.55
C LEU A 29 -9.43 -16.46 1.44
N VAL A 30 -9.40 -15.51 0.50
CA VAL A 30 -10.30 -15.47 -0.67
C VAL A 30 -10.12 -16.73 -1.53
N ILE A 31 -8.89 -17.17 -1.79
CA ILE A 31 -8.62 -18.42 -2.54
C ILE A 31 -9.25 -19.65 -1.85
N LYS A 32 -9.28 -19.67 -0.52
CA LYS A 32 -9.84 -20.79 0.27
C LYS A 32 -11.36 -20.73 0.44
N ASP A 33 -12.00 -19.63 0.06
CA ASP A 33 -13.44 -19.45 0.21
C ASP A 33 -14.20 -20.31 -0.83
N ALA A 34 -15.03 -21.23 -0.34
CA ALA A 34 -15.82 -22.13 -1.18
C ALA A 34 -16.90 -21.39 -2.00
N ARG A 35 -17.29 -20.18 -1.60
CA ARG A 35 -18.30 -19.36 -2.31
C ARG A 35 -17.80 -18.84 -3.65
N ILE A 36 -16.48 -18.84 -3.88
CA ILE A 36 -15.88 -18.34 -5.11
C ILE A 36 -15.77 -19.48 -6.13
N GLY A 37 -16.15 -19.23 -7.38
CA GLY A 37 -16.01 -20.21 -8.46
C GLY A 37 -14.58 -20.71 -8.64
N LEU A 38 -14.40 -21.99 -8.99
CA LEU A 38 -13.08 -22.62 -9.11
C LEU A 38 -12.18 -21.89 -10.11
N SER A 39 -12.72 -21.47 -11.25
CA SER A 39 -11.97 -20.72 -12.28
C SER A 39 -11.34 -19.45 -11.71
N HIS A 40 -12.10 -18.67 -10.93
CA HIS A 40 -11.58 -17.45 -10.30
C HIS A 40 -10.53 -17.76 -9.23
N ARG A 41 -10.72 -18.83 -8.45
CA ARG A 41 -9.74 -19.30 -7.47
C ARG A 41 -8.42 -19.68 -8.13
N VAL A 42 -8.46 -20.34 -9.29
CA VAL A 42 -7.26 -20.72 -10.05
C VAL A 42 -6.52 -19.47 -10.53
N PHE A 43 -7.20 -18.52 -11.16
CA PHE A 43 -6.58 -17.25 -11.58
C PHE A 43 -5.96 -16.49 -10.41
N LEU A 44 -6.68 -16.43 -9.28
CA LEU A 44 -6.20 -15.75 -8.08
C LEU A 44 -4.99 -16.47 -7.46
N CYS A 45 -5.00 -17.81 -7.47
CA CYS A 45 -3.88 -18.63 -7.01
C CYS A 45 -2.64 -18.40 -7.86
N ILE A 46 -2.79 -18.40 -9.19
CA ILE A 46 -1.69 -18.10 -10.11
C ILE A 46 -1.13 -16.70 -9.83
N ASN A 47 -1.99 -15.69 -9.70
CA ASN A 47 -1.58 -14.32 -9.42
C ASN A 47 -0.80 -14.20 -8.09
N VAL A 48 -1.32 -14.77 -7.00
CA VAL A 48 -0.68 -14.75 -5.67
C VAL A 48 0.66 -15.51 -5.67
N THR A 49 0.74 -16.63 -6.39
CA THR A 49 2.00 -17.38 -6.55
C THR A 49 3.02 -16.60 -7.36
N LEU A 50 2.62 -15.99 -8.48
CA LEU A 50 3.50 -15.13 -9.28
C LEU A 50 4.00 -13.93 -8.47
N TRP A 51 3.12 -13.33 -7.64
CA TRP A 51 3.52 -12.25 -6.75
C TRP A 51 4.58 -12.71 -5.74
N ALA A 52 4.38 -13.85 -5.07
CA ALA A 52 5.34 -14.40 -4.12
C ALA A 52 6.70 -14.74 -4.73
N LEU A 53 6.72 -15.16 -6.00
CA LEU A 53 7.94 -15.56 -6.70
C LEU A 53 8.64 -14.41 -7.43
N SER A 54 7.94 -13.31 -7.72
CA SER A 54 8.40 -12.21 -8.58
C SER A 54 9.80 -11.68 -8.21
N PHE A 55 10.06 -11.46 -6.92
CA PHE A 55 11.37 -10.99 -6.45
C PHE A 55 12.46 -12.05 -6.58
N PHE A 56 12.18 -13.31 -6.26
CA PHE A 56 13.15 -14.38 -6.42
C PHE A 56 13.52 -14.58 -7.89
N CYS A 57 12.54 -14.48 -8.80
CA CYS A 57 12.79 -14.49 -10.23
C CYS A 57 13.67 -13.30 -10.66
N ALA A 58 13.37 -12.09 -10.20
CA ALA A 58 14.17 -10.91 -10.52
C ALA A 58 15.61 -11.01 -9.97
N ALA A 59 15.77 -11.44 -8.71
CA ALA A 59 17.08 -11.62 -8.08
C ALA A 59 17.90 -12.72 -8.76
N ALA A 60 17.28 -13.87 -9.06
CA ALA A 60 17.93 -14.96 -9.79
C ALA A 60 18.37 -14.51 -11.20
N CYS A 61 17.55 -13.71 -11.89
CA CYS A 61 17.91 -13.13 -13.18
C CYS A 61 19.10 -12.17 -13.06
N MET A 62 19.12 -11.29 -12.05
CA MET A 62 20.24 -10.36 -11.82
C MET A 62 21.54 -11.09 -11.47
N ILE A 63 21.47 -12.10 -10.61
CA ILE A 63 22.59 -12.97 -10.26
C ILE A 63 23.09 -13.70 -11.51
N PHE A 64 22.18 -14.26 -12.31
CA PHE A 64 22.53 -14.94 -13.55
C PHE A 64 23.24 -14.00 -14.53
N VAL A 65 22.70 -12.80 -14.76
CA VAL A 65 23.33 -11.79 -15.62
C VAL A 65 24.70 -11.36 -15.08
N TYR A 66 24.84 -11.16 -13.76
CA TYR A 66 26.07 -10.70 -13.14
C TYR A 66 27.20 -11.75 -13.21
N PHE A 67 26.89 -13.02 -12.95
CA PHE A 67 27.90 -14.10 -12.91
C PHE A 67 28.15 -14.78 -14.27
N PHE A 68 27.18 -14.75 -15.19
CA PHE A 68 27.21 -15.51 -16.44
C PHE A 68 27.18 -14.63 -17.69
N THR A 69 27.90 -13.50 -17.69
CA THR A 69 28.08 -12.70 -18.90
C THR A 69 28.77 -13.52 -20.02
N MET A 70 27.93 -14.05 -20.92
CA MET A 70 28.11 -14.69 -22.23
C MET A 70 28.21 -16.23 -22.31
N PRO A 71 27.53 -16.87 -23.30
CA PRO A 71 26.74 -16.28 -24.39
C PRO A 71 25.25 -16.19 -24.02
N THR A 72 24.64 -15.05 -24.38
CA THR A 72 23.20 -14.73 -24.44
C THR A 72 22.26 -15.53 -23.52
N PRO A 73 21.63 -14.92 -22.50
CA PRO A 73 20.53 -15.58 -21.79
C PRO A 73 19.53 -16.11 -22.82
N GLY A 74 19.17 -17.39 -22.69
CA GLY A 74 18.26 -18.04 -23.64
C GLY A 74 17.00 -17.18 -23.85
N PRO A 75 16.37 -17.22 -25.05
CA PRO A 75 15.31 -16.28 -25.42
C PRO A 75 14.18 -16.15 -24.39
N ALA A 76 13.86 -17.22 -23.67
CA ALA A 76 12.86 -17.22 -22.60
C ALA A 76 13.26 -16.41 -21.36
N VAL A 77 14.53 -16.49 -20.94
CA VAL A 77 15.06 -15.73 -19.79
C VAL A 77 15.14 -14.24 -20.15
N LEU A 78 15.62 -13.94 -21.36
CA LEU A 78 15.65 -12.57 -21.86
C LEU A 78 14.23 -11.99 -21.98
N ALA A 79 13.28 -12.74 -22.52
CA ALA A 79 11.88 -12.32 -22.60
C ALA A 79 11.25 -12.09 -21.22
N ALA A 80 11.52 -12.97 -20.23
CA ALA A 80 11.02 -12.80 -18.87
C ALA A 80 11.56 -11.53 -18.19
N ILE A 81 12.85 -11.23 -18.37
CA ILE A 81 13.50 -10.02 -17.85
C ILE A 81 12.96 -8.77 -18.57
N CYS A 82 12.93 -8.79 -19.91
CA CYS A 82 12.49 -7.68 -20.74
C CYS A 82 10.98 -7.39 -20.63
N LEU A 83 10.16 -8.35 -20.19
CA LEU A 83 8.73 -8.13 -19.98
C LEU A 83 8.43 -7.69 -18.54
N SER A 84 9.01 -8.35 -17.53
CA SER A 84 8.63 -8.10 -16.12
C SER A 84 9.21 -6.81 -15.53
N ALA A 85 10.49 -6.50 -15.78
CA ALA A 85 11.12 -5.33 -15.19
C ALA A 85 10.59 -4.01 -15.80
N PRO A 86 10.43 -3.87 -17.13
CA PRO A 86 9.86 -2.65 -17.71
C PRO A 86 8.38 -2.46 -17.38
N CYS A 87 7.58 -3.54 -17.34
CA CYS A 87 6.17 -3.43 -16.92
C CYS A 87 6.06 -2.95 -15.46
N SER A 88 6.92 -3.45 -14.56
CA SER A 88 6.94 -3.01 -13.17
C SER A 88 7.41 -1.56 -13.05
N LEU A 89 8.46 -1.16 -13.77
CA LEU A 89 8.92 0.22 -13.81
C LEU A 89 7.84 1.16 -14.35
N MET A 90 7.12 0.74 -15.41
CA MET A 90 6.03 1.52 -15.98
C MET A 90 4.91 1.76 -14.98
N THR A 91 4.51 0.79 -14.15
CA THR A 91 3.45 1.02 -13.16
C THR A 91 3.87 2.03 -12.09
N TYR A 92 5.14 2.02 -11.67
CA TYR A 92 5.67 3.04 -10.77
C TYR A 92 5.70 4.44 -11.41
N VAL A 93 6.13 4.55 -12.67
CA VAL A 93 6.15 5.83 -13.39
C VAL A 93 4.72 6.34 -13.66
N LEU A 94 3.80 5.47 -14.06
CA LEU A 94 2.39 5.85 -14.26
C LEU A 94 1.73 6.29 -12.96
N GLY A 95 1.97 5.56 -11.85
CA GLY A 95 1.50 5.97 -10.53
C GLY A 95 2.06 7.33 -10.09
N PHE A 96 3.34 7.58 -10.39
CA PHE A 96 3.98 8.86 -10.13
C PHE A 96 3.33 10.00 -10.93
N VAL A 97 3.16 9.83 -12.24
CA VAL A 97 2.53 10.82 -13.13
C VAL A 97 1.08 11.08 -12.74
N ALA A 98 0.35 10.05 -12.30
CA ALA A 98 -1.03 10.20 -11.84
C ALA A 98 -1.14 10.96 -10.50
N THR A 99 -0.11 10.90 -9.66
CA THR A 99 -0.12 11.48 -8.31
C THR A 99 0.42 12.90 -8.28
N TYR A 100 1.54 13.14 -8.95
CA TYR A 100 2.26 14.42 -8.89
C TYR A 100 2.02 15.26 -10.14
N ARG A 101 1.85 16.57 -9.95
CA ARG A 101 1.67 17.53 -11.03
C ARG A 101 2.94 18.34 -11.24
N VAL A 102 3.31 18.59 -12.49
CA VAL A 102 4.47 19.44 -12.84
C VAL A 102 4.23 20.89 -12.40
N SER A 103 2.96 21.32 -12.27
CA SER A 103 2.55 22.64 -11.77
C SER A 103 3.07 22.95 -10.37
N ASP A 104 3.32 21.92 -9.56
CA ASP A 104 3.75 22.07 -8.16
C ASP A 104 5.26 22.35 -8.03
N GLY A 105 5.95 22.47 -9.18
CA GLY A 105 7.36 22.80 -9.31
C GLY A 105 8.16 21.73 -10.05
N ILE A 106 8.78 22.09 -11.16
CA ILE A 106 9.52 21.15 -12.02
C ILE A 106 10.70 20.48 -11.31
N VAL A 107 11.44 21.23 -10.47
CA VAL A 107 12.56 20.69 -9.70
C VAL A 107 12.07 19.63 -8.71
N ARG A 108 11.01 19.92 -7.97
CA ARG A 108 10.38 18.97 -7.04
C ARG A 108 9.91 17.73 -7.78
N TYR A 109 9.26 17.90 -8.93
CA TYR A 109 8.79 16.80 -9.77
C TYR A 109 9.93 15.88 -10.21
N ILE A 110 11.02 16.43 -10.74
CA ILE A 110 12.18 15.65 -11.21
C ILE A 110 12.86 14.93 -10.04
N VAL A 111 13.09 15.62 -8.91
CA VAL A 111 13.72 15.01 -7.73
C VAL A 111 12.88 13.84 -7.21
N LEU A 112 11.56 14.01 -7.10
CA LEU A 112 10.67 12.93 -6.64
C LEU A 112 10.61 11.76 -7.63
N LEU A 113 10.68 12.02 -8.94
CA LEU A 113 10.74 10.97 -9.96
C LEU A 113 12.04 10.16 -9.84
N ILE A 114 13.18 10.83 -9.67
CA ILE A 114 14.48 10.16 -9.46
C ILE A 114 14.43 9.31 -8.19
N LEU A 115 13.95 9.89 -7.07
CA LEU A 115 13.79 9.15 -5.82
C LEU A 115 12.83 7.96 -5.97
N GLN A 116 11.75 8.10 -6.74
CA GLN A 116 10.80 7.03 -7.01
C GLN A 116 11.47 5.85 -7.73
N VAL A 117 12.29 6.13 -8.75
CA VAL A 117 13.01 5.09 -9.52
C VAL A 117 14.10 4.44 -8.66
N LEU A 118 14.91 5.24 -7.97
CA LEU A 118 15.97 4.74 -7.07
C LEU A 118 15.40 3.96 -5.88
N GLY A 119 14.17 4.27 -5.47
CA GLY A 119 13.48 3.58 -4.38
C GLY A 119 12.92 2.21 -4.76
N ILE A 120 12.80 1.85 -6.06
CA ILE A 120 12.19 0.58 -6.49
C ILE A 120 12.83 -0.66 -5.83
N PRO A 121 14.17 -0.80 -5.79
CA PRO A 121 14.81 -1.92 -5.08
C PRO A 121 14.44 -1.98 -3.60
N LEU A 122 14.36 -0.83 -2.94
CA LEU A 122 13.96 -0.74 -1.53
C LEU A 122 12.50 -1.18 -1.33
N PHE A 123 11.58 -0.71 -2.17
CA PHE A 123 10.18 -1.14 -2.14
C PHE A 123 10.03 -2.65 -2.42
N GLY A 124 10.83 -3.18 -3.36
CA GLY A 124 10.88 -4.62 -3.63
C GLY A 124 11.30 -5.43 -2.40
N MET A 125 12.36 -5.01 -1.69
CA MET A 125 12.78 -5.68 -0.45
C MET A 125 11.69 -5.65 0.63
N MET A 126 11.05 -4.49 0.83
CA MET A 126 9.96 -4.37 1.81
C MET A 126 8.76 -5.25 1.43
N GLU A 127 8.46 -5.39 0.15
CA GLU A 127 7.38 -6.25 -0.33
C GLU A 127 7.66 -7.72 -0.05
N VAL A 128 8.88 -8.19 -0.32
CA VAL A 128 9.32 -9.56 0.01
C VAL A 128 9.19 -9.84 1.49
N LEU A 129 9.63 -8.92 2.33
CA LEU A 129 9.51 -9.08 3.78
C LEU A 129 8.04 -9.21 4.20
N GLY A 130 7.14 -8.40 3.62
CA GLY A 130 5.70 -8.49 3.89
C GLY A 130 5.09 -9.82 3.46
N VAL A 131 5.44 -10.31 2.27
CA VAL A 131 4.95 -11.58 1.73
C VAL A 131 5.53 -12.77 2.49
N ALA A 132 6.84 -12.80 2.74
CA ALA A 132 7.50 -13.83 3.53
C ALA A 132 6.90 -13.90 4.93
N TRP A 133 6.64 -12.76 5.56
CA TRP A 133 5.97 -12.71 6.85
C TRP A 133 4.53 -13.24 6.77
N ALA A 134 3.77 -12.92 5.72
CA ALA A 134 2.43 -13.48 5.52
C ALA A 134 2.41 -15.00 5.33
N ILE A 135 3.47 -15.58 4.77
CA ILE A 135 3.63 -17.02 4.60
C ILE A 135 4.00 -17.68 5.93
N LEU A 136 4.99 -17.14 6.64
CA LEU A 136 5.54 -17.70 7.88
C LEU A 136 4.61 -17.51 9.08
N ALA A 137 3.94 -16.36 9.16
CA ALA A 137 2.94 -16.04 10.18
C ALA A 137 1.71 -15.43 9.50
N PRO A 138 0.80 -16.28 8.98
CA PRO A 138 -0.45 -15.81 8.40
C PRO A 138 -1.15 -14.84 9.36
N PRO A 139 -1.69 -13.72 8.87
CA PRO A 139 -2.47 -12.84 9.73
C PRO A 139 -3.64 -13.64 10.31
N GLY A 140 -3.69 -13.77 11.64
CA GLY A 140 -4.84 -14.34 12.36
C GLY A 140 -6.01 -13.37 12.40
N ASP A 141 -6.94 -13.55 13.35
CA ASP A 141 -8.17 -12.73 13.45
C ASP A 141 -7.95 -11.27 13.84
N GLY A 142 -6.71 -10.88 14.19
CA GLY A 142 -6.31 -9.51 14.50
C GLY A 142 -5.60 -8.83 13.32
N PHE A 143 -6.24 -7.83 12.72
CA PHE A 143 -5.62 -7.00 11.68
C PHE A 143 -4.78 -5.88 12.31
N TYR A 144 -3.52 -5.74 11.88
CA TYR A 144 -2.74 -4.52 12.19
C TYR A 144 -3.35 -3.35 11.43
N ILE A 145 -4.00 -2.46 12.16
CA ILE A 145 -4.50 -1.19 11.63
C ILE A 145 -3.42 -0.15 11.89
N VAL A 146 -2.94 0.48 10.81
CA VAL A 146 -2.04 1.64 10.91
C VAL A 146 -2.78 2.73 11.68
N GLN A 147 -2.31 3.05 12.88
CA GLN A 147 -2.88 4.13 13.68
C GLN A 147 -2.36 5.46 13.15
N LYS A 148 -3.25 6.21 12.50
CA LYS A 148 -2.91 7.43 11.75
C LYS A 148 -3.10 8.72 12.55
N GLU A 149 -3.83 8.66 13.66
CA GLU A 149 -4.01 9.82 14.53
C GLU A 149 -2.87 9.85 15.56
N SER A 150 -2.06 10.90 15.53
CA SER A 150 -1.25 11.23 16.70
C SER A 150 -2.20 11.51 17.87
N GLU A 151 -1.88 11.04 19.09
CA GLU A 151 -2.68 11.31 20.31
C GLU A 151 -3.03 12.81 20.52
N VAL A 152 -2.30 13.69 19.84
CA VAL A 152 -2.46 15.14 19.84
C VAL A 152 -3.77 15.58 19.16
N ASP A 153 -4.19 14.97 18.05
CA ASP A 153 -5.43 15.35 17.35
C ASP A 153 -6.67 14.83 18.07
N GLY A 154 -6.64 13.58 18.55
CA GLY A 154 -7.73 13.05 19.38
C GLY A 154 -7.96 13.84 20.69
N ARG A 155 -6.93 14.52 21.22
CA ARG A 155 -7.05 15.43 22.37
C ARG A 155 -7.67 16.77 21.97
N LYS A 156 -7.42 17.28 20.76
CA LYS A 156 -8.02 18.52 20.25
C LYS A 156 -9.51 18.34 19.96
N ASP A 157 -9.87 17.24 19.31
CA ASP A 157 -11.27 16.97 18.94
C ASP A 157 -12.15 16.76 20.17
N ARG A 158 -11.63 16.03 21.17
CA ARG A 158 -12.32 15.84 22.45
C ARG A 158 -12.53 17.17 23.20
N LYS A 159 -11.52 18.06 23.20
CA LYS A 159 -11.65 19.41 23.80
C LYS A 159 -12.65 20.28 23.06
N ASN A 160 -12.71 20.18 21.73
CA ASN A 160 -13.64 20.95 20.92
C ASN A 160 -15.09 20.46 21.12
N ALA A 161 -15.30 19.14 21.19
CA ALA A 161 -16.59 18.54 21.48
C ALA A 161 -17.14 18.99 22.85
N THR A 162 -16.32 18.94 23.91
CA THR A 162 -16.71 19.40 25.24
C THR A 162 -17.04 20.90 25.26
N LYS A 163 -16.27 21.73 24.53
CA LYS A 163 -16.59 23.17 24.42
C LYS A 163 -17.92 23.42 23.70
N SER A 164 -18.21 22.68 22.63
CA SER A 164 -19.50 22.79 21.92
C SER A 164 -20.69 22.31 22.75
N GLU A 165 -20.53 21.25 23.55
CA GLU A 165 -21.57 20.79 24.48
C GLU A 165 -21.86 21.83 25.58
N VAL A 166 -20.81 22.38 26.20
CA VAL A 166 -20.94 23.45 27.19
C VAL A 166 -21.62 24.68 26.57
N GLN A 167 -21.24 25.07 25.35
CA GLN A 167 -21.86 26.19 24.65
C GLN A 167 -23.34 25.93 24.31
N CYS A 168 -23.69 24.70 23.95
CA CYS A 168 -25.08 24.29 23.69
C CYS A 168 -25.94 24.36 24.96
N LEU A 169 -25.41 23.89 26.10
CA LEU A 169 -26.11 23.97 27.39
C LEU A 169 -26.28 25.41 27.87
N LEU A 170 -25.27 26.27 27.70
CA LEU A 170 -25.36 27.70 28.02
C LEU A 170 -26.40 28.43 27.15
N ASN A 171 -26.48 28.10 25.86
CA ASN A 171 -27.48 28.68 24.95
C ASN A 171 -28.90 28.20 25.28
N LYS A 172 -29.08 26.94 25.69
CA LYS A 172 -30.37 26.42 26.17
C LYS A 172 -30.82 27.08 27.48
N GLY A 173 -29.91 27.27 28.44
CA GLY A 173 -30.21 27.95 29.70
C GLY A 173 -30.58 29.43 29.54
N LYS A 174 -30.01 30.12 28.55
CA LYS A 174 -30.42 31.49 28.18
C LYS A 174 -31.79 31.54 27.49
N ALA A 175 -32.12 30.55 26.66
CA ALA A 175 -33.40 30.49 25.96
C ALA A 175 -34.59 30.21 26.89
N THR A 176 -34.38 29.52 28.02
CA THR A 176 -35.41 29.32 29.05
C THR A 176 -35.71 30.57 29.86
N HIS A 177 -34.71 31.42 30.15
CA HIS A 177 -34.93 32.67 30.90
C HIS A 177 -35.60 33.80 30.10
N VAL A 178 -35.62 33.72 28.76
CA VAL A 178 -36.26 34.73 27.89
C VAL A 178 -37.76 34.45 27.69
N LYS A 179 -38.25 33.26 28.04
CA LYS A 179 -39.68 32.90 27.91
C LYS A 179 -40.54 33.20 29.14
N ASP A 180 -39.92 33.67 30.24
CA ASP A 180 -40.59 33.93 31.52
C ASP A 180 -40.68 35.45 31.86
N VAL A 181 -40.64 36.33 30.85
CA VAL A 181 -40.90 37.78 30.99
C VAL A 181 -42.08 38.19 30.13
#